data_AF-A0A7Z0HB21-F1
#
_entry.id   AF-A0A7Z0HB21-F1
#
_cell.length_a   1.000
_cell.length_b   1.000
_cell.length_c   1.000
_cell.angle_alpha   90.00
_cell.angle_beta   90.00
_cell.angle_gamma   90.00
#
_symmetry.space_group_name_H-M   'P 1'
#
loop_
_entity.id
_entity.type
_entity.pdbx_description
1 polymer ?
#
loop_
_entity_poly.entity_id
_entity_poly.type
_entity_poly.pdbx_seq_one_letter_code
_entity_poly.pdbx_strand_id
1 'polypeptide(L)'
;MSNQAVNNSENNNVTLVLFHNDLRVADNATLLKASKISINGKLLLLYASSLTDILDNKDHYDAYRYEAMGQARQQFLHESLADLNASLIQRGNRLLYLQKGEEALDVFTQLSNLIAQQQVTDICISQTADYNQNKVYDLLQAKYPEIQWHIQTTATLFDELPLESLPKSFTQFRKQVVCQKVC
;
A
#
# COMPACT_ATOMS: atom_id res chain seq x y z
N MET A 1 -40.96 8.84 -31.75
CA MET A 1 -39.65 8.18 -31.89
C MET A 1 -38.76 8.73 -30.80
N SER A 2 -38.79 8.12 -29.62
CA SER A 2 -38.00 8.55 -28.47
C SER A 2 -36.66 7.84 -28.51
N ASN A 3 -35.60 8.59 -28.81
CA ASN A 3 -34.24 8.10 -28.67
C ASN A 3 -33.91 8.05 -27.17
N GLN A 4 -33.90 6.83 -26.62
CA GLN A 4 -33.23 6.55 -25.36
C GLN A 4 -31.74 6.82 -25.58
N ALA A 5 -31.24 7.89 -24.99
CA ALA A 5 -29.82 8.07 -24.77
C ALA A 5 -29.35 6.93 -23.87
N VAL A 6 -28.68 5.94 -24.48
CA VAL A 6 -27.86 4.98 -23.76
C VAL A 6 -26.71 5.78 -23.17
N ASN A 7 -26.91 6.28 -21.95
CA ASN A 7 -25.83 6.83 -21.14
C ASN A 7 -24.96 5.65 -20.72
N ASN A 8 -23.97 5.35 -21.55
CA ASN A 8 -22.81 4.56 -21.16
C ASN A 8 -22.09 5.36 -20.07
N SER A 9 -22.45 5.12 -18.81
CA SER A 9 -21.62 5.51 -17.68
C SER A 9 -20.40 4.62 -17.74
N GLU A 10 -19.36 5.04 -18.47
CA GLU A 10 -18.02 4.48 -18.29
C GLU A 10 -17.72 4.61 -16.79
N ASN A 11 -17.76 3.49 -16.07
CA ASN A 11 -17.34 3.43 -14.68
C ASN A 11 -15.86 3.80 -14.67
N ASN A 12 -15.59 5.08 -14.42
CA ASN A 12 -14.26 5.65 -14.40
C ASN A 12 -13.60 5.25 -13.06
N ASN A 13 -13.35 3.95 -12.90
CA ASN A 13 -12.74 3.40 -11.70
C ASN A 13 -11.32 3.95 -11.60
N VAL A 14 -10.99 4.57 -10.47
CA VAL A 14 -9.65 5.04 -10.18
C VAL A 14 -9.09 4.18 -9.06
N THR A 15 -8.22 3.26 -9.43
CA THR A 15 -7.56 2.34 -8.51
C THR A 15 -6.21 2.90 -8.09
N LEU A 16 -5.97 3.02 -6.79
CA LEU A 16 -4.70 3.43 -6.21
C LEU A 16 -4.00 2.22 -5.59
N VAL A 17 -2.76 1.96 -5.99
CA VAL A 17 -1.85 1.05 -5.30
C VAL A 17 -0.98 1.87 -4.38
N LEU A 18 -1.07 1.60 -3.08
CA LEU A 18 -0.23 2.23 -2.07
C LEU A 18 0.84 1.23 -1.63
N PHE A 19 2.04 1.40 -2.17
CA PHE A 19 3.20 0.59 -1.85
C PHE A 19 3.73 0.89 -0.44
N HIS A 20 4.24 -0.16 0.21
CA HIS A 20 4.94 -0.04 1.48
C HIS A 20 6.29 -0.79 1.42
N ASN A 21 6.35 -2.05 1.83
CA ASN A 21 7.56 -2.87 1.78
C ASN A 21 7.58 -3.84 0.58
N ASP A 22 6.62 -3.72 -0.33
CA ASP A 22 6.44 -4.56 -1.51
C ASP A 22 6.90 -3.85 -2.80
N LEU A 23 8.08 -3.20 -2.75
CA LEU A 23 8.66 -2.37 -3.81
C LEU A 23 9.16 -3.15 -5.03
N ARG A 24 8.27 -3.94 -5.65
CA ARG A 24 8.57 -4.78 -6.82
C ARG A 24 7.37 -4.89 -7.74
N VAL A 25 7.65 -5.15 -9.01
CA VAL A 25 6.61 -5.45 -10.01
C VAL A 25 6.37 -6.95 -10.17
N ALA A 26 7.45 -7.74 -10.15
CA ALA A 26 7.36 -9.19 -10.29
C ALA A 26 6.71 -9.82 -9.05
N ASP A 27 5.83 -10.80 -9.28
CA ASP A 27 5.14 -11.56 -8.23
C ASP A 27 4.56 -10.64 -7.12
N ASN A 28 3.85 -9.60 -7.56
CA ASN A 28 3.16 -8.68 -6.68
C ASN A 28 1.64 -8.83 -6.87
N ALA A 29 1.01 -9.57 -5.95
CA ALA A 29 -0.44 -9.81 -5.97
C ALA A 29 -1.24 -8.51 -5.84
N THR A 30 -0.75 -7.51 -5.10
CA THR A 30 -1.36 -6.17 -4.99
C THR A 30 -1.47 -5.50 -6.35
N LEU A 31 -0.37 -5.46 -7.11
CA LEU A 31 -0.34 -4.90 -8.46
C LEU A 31 -1.22 -5.68 -9.43
N LEU A 32 -1.19 -7.01 -9.37
CA LEU A 32 -2.01 -7.86 -10.22
C LEU A 32 -3.52 -7.67 -9.95
N LYS A 33 -3.90 -7.51 -8.68
CA LYS A 33 -5.28 -7.22 -8.30
C LYS A 33 -5.70 -5.85 -8.83
N ALA A 34 -4.87 -4.83 -8.61
CA ALA A 34 -5.13 -3.48 -9.06
C ALA A 34 -5.27 -3.38 -10.59
N SER A 35 -4.39 -4.04 -11.35
CA SER A 35 -4.45 -4.02 -12.82
C SER A 35 -5.73 -4.66 -13.38
N LYS A 36 -6.30 -5.65 -12.67
CA LYS A 36 -7.56 -6.28 -13.06
C LYS A 36 -8.76 -5.37 -12.80
N ILE A 37 -8.75 -4.63 -11.69
CA ILE A 37 -9.80 -3.66 -11.35
C ILE A 37 -9.75 -2.48 -12.33
N SER A 38 -8.56 -1.98 -12.64
CA SER A 38 -8.35 -0.79 -13.46
C SER A 38 -8.37 -1.04 -14.98
N ILE A 39 -8.92 -2.16 -15.46
CA ILE A 39 -8.85 -2.54 -16.90
C ILE A 39 -9.53 -1.51 -17.82
N ASN A 40 -10.60 -0.88 -17.33
CA ASN A 40 -11.35 0.18 -18.02
C ASN A 40 -11.26 1.52 -17.27
N GLY A 41 -10.22 1.68 -16.45
CA GLY A 41 -10.10 2.78 -15.51
C GLY A 41 -8.68 3.33 -15.44
N LYS A 42 -8.42 4.09 -14.37
CA LYS A 42 -7.12 4.70 -14.11
C LYS A 42 -6.41 3.94 -13.00
N LEU A 43 -5.12 3.68 -13.20
CA LEU A 43 -4.23 3.11 -12.19
C LEU A 43 -3.28 4.19 -11.68
N LEU A 44 -3.29 4.42 -10.37
CA LEU A 44 -2.36 5.28 -9.66
C LEU A 44 -1.41 4.41 -8.84
N LEU A 45 -0.11 4.59 -9.00
CA LEU A 45 0.92 3.82 -8.30
C LEU A 45 1.68 4.77 -7.38
N LEU A 46 1.60 4.56 -6.07
CA LEU A 46 2.03 5.55 -5.09
C LEU A 46 2.86 4.94 -3.96
N TYR A 47 3.88 5.68 -3.53
CA TYR A 47 4.60 5.42 -2.28
C TYR A 47 4.62 6.70 -1.43
N ALA A 48 4.43 6.56 -0.11
CA ALA A 48 4.33 7.67 0.84
C ALA A 48 5.35 7.53 2.00
N SER A 49 6.43 8.32 1.98
CA SER A 49 7.66 8.04 2.76
C SER A 49 7.63 8.38 4.26
N SER A 50 6.53 8.94 4.77
CA SER A 50 6.37 9.37 6.17
C SER A 50 4.90 9.36 6.58
N LEU A 51 4.15 8.37 6.07
CA LEU A 51 2.70 8.34 6.21
C LEU A 51 2.26 8.16 7.69
N THR A 52 3.10 7.57 8.52
CA THR A 52 2.85 7.32 9.95
C THR A 52 3.13 8.50 10.87
N ASP A 53 3.78 9.58 10.40
CA ASP A 53 4.14 10.75 11.21
C ASP A 53 2.92 11.43 11.86
N ILE A 54 1.72 11.24 11.31
CA ILE A 54 0.47 11.77 11.87
C ILE A 54 0.07 11.10 13.20
N LEU A 55 0.63 9.93 13.50
CA LEU A 55 0.41 9.22 14.75
C LEU A 55 1.36 9.67 15.87
N ASP A 56 2.46 10.34 15.50
CA ASP A 56 3.42 10.87 16.47
C ASP A 56 2.85 12.12 17.14
N ASN A 57 2.29 11.94 18.34
CA ASN A 57 2.08 13.05 19.27
C ASN A 57 3.44 13.57 19.70
N LYS A 58 3.90 14.66 19.07
CA LYS A 58 5.19 15.33 19.35
C LYS A 58 5.37 15.83 20.80
N ASP A 59 4.41 15.61 21.69
CA ASP A 59 4.43 16.10 23.07
C ASP A 59 5.10 15.14 24.08
N HIS A 60 5.51 13.93 23.67
CA HIS A 60 6.20 13.00 24.57
C HIS A 60 7.37 12.30 23.88
N TYR A 61 8.57 12.43 24.48
CA TYR A 61 9.87 11.80 24.14
C TYR A 61 10.89 12.64 23.34
N ASP A 62 11.26 13.80 23.88
CA ASP A 62 12.47 14.55 23.46
C ASP A 62 13.81 13.92 23.92
N ALA A 63 13.82 12.79 24.63
CA ALA A 63 15.04 12.25 25.25
C ALA A 63 15.89 11.34 24.34
N TYR A 64 15.35 10.81 23.23
CA TYR A 64 16.07 9.86 22.35
C TYR A 64 15.69 10.06 20.87
N ARG A 65 16.12 11.17 20.28
CA ARG A 65 16.00 11.41 18.83
C ARG A 65 17.08 10.64 18.07
N TYR A 66 16.95 9.32 17.98
CA TYR A 66 17.64 8.57 16.94
C TYR A 66 16.95 8.85 15.60
N GLU A 67 17.72 9.04 14.52
CA GLU A 67 17.12 8.98 13.19
C GLU A 67 16.42 7.63 13.05
N ALA A 68 15.10 7.64 12.84
CA ALA A 68 14.28 6.42 12.78
C ALA A 68 14.78 5.42 11.70
N MET A 69 15.60 5.90 10.76
CA MET A 69 16.23 5.11 9.71
C MET A 69 17.67 5.59 9.49
N GLY A 70 18.66 4.71 9.72
CA GLY A 70 20.06 5.02 9.43
C GLY A 70 20.36 5.18 7.93
N GLN A 71 21.43 5.90 7.60
CA GLN A 71 21.81 6.26 6.23
C GLN A 71 21.83 5.08 5.24
N ALA A 72 22.39 3.94 5.63
CA ALA A 72 22.42 2.75 4.76
C ALA A 72 21.02 2.25 4.37
N ARG A 73 20.06 2.30 5.29
CA ARG A 73 18.67 1.91 5.02
C ARG A 73 17.95 2.96 4.18
N GLN A 74 18.24 4.24 4.37
CA GLN A 74 17.71 5.32 3.53
C GLN A 74 18.21 5.18 2.08
N GLN A 75 19.50 4.92 1.89
CA GLN A 75 20.09 4.69 0.57
C GLN A 75 19.46 3.46 -0.10
N PHE A 76 19.36 2.34 0.60
CA PHE A 76 18.72 1.13 0.08
C PHE A 76 17.26 1.39 -0.35
N LEU A 77 16.49 2.13 0.46
CA LEU A 77 15.12 2.50 0.12
C LEU A 77 15.06 3.36 -1.15
N HIS A 78 15.93 4.37 -1.25
CA HIS A 78 15.99 5.24 -2.42
C HIS A 78 16.31 4.46 -3.70
N GLU A 79 17.31 3.58 -3.65
CA GLU A 79 17.70 2.72 -4.77
C GLU A 79 16.57 1.75 -5.15
N SER A 80 15.87 1.18 -4.15
CA SER A 80 14.71 0.30 -4.37
C SER A 80 13.55 1.02 -5.05
N LEU A 81 13.25 2.26 -4.64
CA LEU A 81 12.20 3.08 -5.26
C LEU A 81 12.57 3.49 -6.69
N ALA A 82 13.85 3.79 -6.94
CA ALA A 82 14.34 4.11 -8.28
C ALA A 82 14.19 2.92 -9.24
N ASP A 83 14.58 1.71 -8.80
CA ASP A 83 14.41 0.48 -9.58
C ASP A 83 12.94 0.12 -9.83
N LEU A 84 12.09 0.26 -8.80
CA LEU A 84 10.64 0.10 -8.94
C LEU A 84 10.09 1.06 -10.00
N ASN A 85 10.43 2.35 -9.92
CA ASN A 85 9.94 3.34 -10.87
C ASN A 85 10.42 3.03 -12.30
N ALA A 86 11.69 2.63 -12.48
CA ALA A 86 12.21 2.22 -13.79
C ALA A 86 11.42 1.01 -14.35
N SER A 87 11.14 0.02 -13.51
CA SER A 87 10.31 -1.14 -13.86
C SER A 87 8.88 -0.74 -14.25
N LEU A 88 8.29 0.23 -13.58
CA LEU A 88 6.94 0.74 -13.91
C LEU A 88 6.93 1.53 -15.22
N ILE A 89 7.97 2.35 -15.49
CA ILE A 89 8.12 3.11 -16.73
C ILE A 89 8.21 2.19 -17.95
N GLN A 90 8.94 1.09 -17.86
CA GLN A 90 9.00 0.07 -18.92
C GLN A 90 7.63 -0.52 -19.27
N ARG A 91 6.65 -0.40 -18.37
CA ARG A 91 5.26 -0.87 -18.54
C ARG A 91 4.28 0.29 -18.78
N GLY A 92 4.77 1.47 -19.17
CA GLY A 92 3.95 2.64 -19.47
C GLY A 92 3.33 3.33 -18.25
N ASN A 93 3.80 3.03 -17.04
CA ASN A 93 3.31 3.61 -15.80
C ASN A 93 4.42 4.42 -15.09
N ARG A 94 4.10 5.12 -14.00
CA ARG A 94 5.10 5.82 -13.19
C ARG A 94 4.77 5.74 -11.71
N LEU A 95 5.79 5.75 -10.86
CA LEU A 95 5.62 5.85 -9.42
C LEU A 95 5.39 7.32 -9.04
N LEU A 96 4.33 7.58 -8.28
CA LEU A 96 4.11 8.83 -7.57
C LEU A 96 4.74 8.71 -6.19
N TYR A 97 5.67 9.59 -5.87
CA TYR A 97 6.36 9.60 -4.59
C TYR A 97 5.87 10.79 -3.76
N LEU A 98 5.16 10.51 -2.67
CA LEU A 98 4.77 11.51 -1.68
C LEU A 98 5.80 11.52 -0.55
N GLN A 99 6.38 12.68 -0.33
CA GLN A 99 7.31 12.91 0.76
C GLN A 99 6.96 14.24 1.42
N LYS A 100 7.42 14.39 2.66
CA LYS A 100 7.35 15.68 3.34
C LYS A 100 8.28 16.66 2.64
N GLY A 101 7.70 17.67 1.98
CA GLY A 101 8.46 18.75 1.34
C GLY A 101 8.81 19.86 2.33
N GLU A 102 9.30 20.98 1.79
CA GLU A 102 9.49 22.23 2.54
C GLU A 102 8.16 22.89 2.92
N GLU A 103 7.08 22.59 2.17
CA GLU A 103 5.73 23.02 2.50
C GLU A 103 5.22 22.31 3.77
N ALA A 104 4.50 23.05 4.61
CA ALA A 104 4.03 22.60 5.92
C ALA A 104 3.01 21.44 5.88
N LEU A 105 2.63 20.94 4.69
CA LEU A 105 1.62 19.92 4.53
C LEU A 105 2.20 18.51 4.73
N ASP A 106 1.68 17.80 5.72
CA ASP A 106 2.07 16.42 6.01
C ASP A 106 1.65 15.45 4.89
N VAL A 107 2.32 14.30 4.83
CA VAL A 107 2.13 13.29 3.78
C VAL A 107 0.73 12.69 3.80
N PHE A 108 0.11 12.53 4.97
CA PHE A 108 -1.25 12.01 5.08
C PHE A 108 -2.27 12.97 4.47
N THR A 109 -2.10 14.28 4.70
CA THR A 109 -2.94 15.29 4.07
C THR A 109 -2.71 15.37 2.56
N GLN A 110 -1.46 15.28 2.09
CA GLN A 110 -1.17 15.19 0.65
C GLN A 110 -1.87 13.98 -0.01
N LEU A 111 -1.78 12.80 0.63
CA LEU A 111 -2.45 11.59 0.15
C LEU A 111 -3.98 11.75 0.16
N SER A 112 -4.54 12.30 1.24
CA SER A 112 -5.97 12.60 1.34
C SER A 112 -6.46 13.51 0.22
N ASN A 113 -5.69 14.57 -0.09
CA ASN A 113 -6.02 15.49 -1.17
C ASN A 113 -5.97 14.79 -2.53
N LEU A 114 -4.96 13.95 -2.78
CA LEU A 114 -4.86 13.17 -4.01
C LEU A 114 -6.07 12.23 -4.17
N ILE A 115 -6.43 11.50 -3.11
CA ILE A 115 -7.59 10.59 -3.09
C ILE A 115 -8.86 11.34 -3.52
N ALA A 116 -9.13 12.50 -2.90
CA ALA A 116 -10.30 13.30 -3.20
C ALA A 116 -10.26 13.90 -4.62
N GLN A 117 -9.12 14.46 -5.04
CA GLN A 117 -8.96 15.10 -6.35
C GLN A 117 -9.08 14.11 -7.51
N GLN A 118 -8.56 12.90 -7.33
CA GLN A 118 -8.59 11.86 -8.36
C GLN A 118 -9.84 11.00 -8.28
N GLN A 119 -10.71 11.21 -7.29
CA GLN A 119 -11.92 10.42 -7.06
C GLN A 119 -11.59 8.92 -6.98
N VAL A 120 -10.59 8.57 -6.18
CA VAL A 120 -10.17 7.17 -6.00
C VAL A 120 -11.35 6.34 -5.50
N THR A 121 -11.63 5.22 -6.18
CA THR A 121 -12.71 4.29 -5.84
C THR A 121 -12.20 3.03 -5.16
N ASP A 122 -10.96 2.63 -5.46
CA ASP A 122 -10.36 1.39 -4.99
C ASP A 122 -8.93 1.65 -4.49
N ILE A 123 -8.59 1.13 -3.31
CA ILE A 123 -7.22 1.16 -2.78
C ILE A 123 -6.72 -0.27 -2.62
N CYS A 124 -5.59 -0.58 -3.25
CA CYS A 124 -4.90 -1.85 -3.14
C CYS A 124 -3.63 -1.67 -2.29
N ILE A 125 -3.45 -2.53 -1.27
CA ILE A 125 -2.27 -2.54 -0.40
C ILE A 125 -1.77 -3.97 -0.19
N SER A 126 -0.47 -4.11 0.09
CA SER A 126 0.06 -5.35 0.67
C SER A 126 -0.29 -5.44 2.16
N GLN A 127 -0.70 -6.61 2.62
CA GLN A 127 -0.81 -6.91 4.05
C GLN A 127 0.53 -6.67 4.75
N THR A 128 0.49 -5.99 5.89
CA THR A 128 1.69 -5.69 6.70
C THR A 128 1.42 -5.97 8.18
N ALA A 129 2.47 -6.36 8.90
CA ALA A 129 2.45 -6.48 10.36
C ALA A 129 2.85 -5.16 11.06
N ASP A 130 3.14 -4.10 10.30
CA ASP A 130 3.48 -2.78 10.86
C ASP A 130 2.24 -2.15 11.52
N TYR A 131 2.30 -2.03 12.84
CA TYR A 131 1.22 -1.49 13.67
C TYR A 131 0.87 -0.05 13.31
N ASN A 132 1.87 0.82 13.13
CA ASN A 132 1.65 2.23 12.84
C ASN A 132 1.08 2.39 11.42
N GLN A 133 1.60 1.64 10.46
CA GLN A 133 1.08 1.64 9.10
C GLN A 133 -0.39 1.20 9.05
N ASN A 134 -0.74 0.13 9.77
CA ASN A 134 -2.13 -0.34 9.86
C ASN A 134 -3.04 0.69 10.53
N LYS A 135 -2.57 1.38 11.58
CA LYS A 135 -3.33 2.49 12.19
C LYS A 135 -3.63 3.62 11.20
N VAL A 136 -2.69 3.96 10.32
CA VAL A 136 -2.97 4.96 9.29
C VAL A 136 -3.96 4.44 8.23
N TYR A 137 -3.88 3.16 7.87
CA TYR A 137 -4.89 2.56 6.99
C TYR A 137 -6.29 2.59 7.61
N ASP A 138 -6.43 2.29 8.91
CA ASP A 138 -7.69 2.41 9.64
C ASP A 138 -8.24 3.85 9.57
N LEU A 139 -7.36 4.87 9.74
CA LEU A 139 -7.75 6.28 9.62
C LEU A 139 -8.22 6.64 8.21
N LEU A 140 -7.53 6.15 7.17
CA LEU A 140 -7.95 6.37 5.78
C LEU A 140 -9.28 5.68 5.46
N GLN A 141 -9.48 4.45 5.94
CA GLN A 141 -10.75 3.72 5.80
C GLN A 141 -11.91 4.43 6.50
N ALA A 142 -11.69 4.94 7.72
CA ALA A 142 -12.70 5.70 8.45
C ALA A 142 -13.03 7.03 7.76
N LYS A 143 -12.04 7.67 7.12
CA LYS A 143 -12.21 8.93 6.39
C LYS A 143 -12.91 8.77 5.04
N TYR A 144 -12.70 7.63 4.37
CA TYR A 144 -13.25 7.32 3.05
C TYR A 144 -13.95 5.94 3.05
N PRO A 145 -15.08 5.80 3.77
CA PRO A 145 -15.78 4.51 3.89
C PRO A 145 -16.36 3.98 2.57
N GLU A 146 -16.51 4.84 1.56
CA GLU A 146 -16.98 4.49 0.23
C GLU A 146 -15.91 3.77 -0.62
N ILE A 147 -14.63 3.97 -0.32
CA ILE A 147 -13.52 3.36 -1.07
C ILE A 147 -13.45 1.87 -0.77
N GLN A 148 -13.30 1.06 -1.83
CA GLN A 148 -13.11 -0.38 -1.69
C GLN A 148 -11.64 -0.71 -1.42
N TRP A 149 -11.37 -1.39 -0.31
CA TRP A 149 -10.01 -1.78 0.08
C TRP A 149 -9.71 -3.22 -0.30
N HIS A 150 -8.61 -3.42 -1.02
CA HIS A 150 -8.14 -4.71 -1.49
C HIS A 150 -6.77 -5.01 -0.87
N ILE A 151 -6.78 -5.79 0.20
CA ILE A 151 -5.57 -6.19 0.93
C ILE A 151 -5.08 -7.52 0.35
N GLN A 152 -3.82 -7.58 -0.09
CA GLN A 152 -3.23 -8.78 -0.67
C GLN A 152 -2.02 -9.24 0.14
N THR A 153 -1.88 -10.55 0.34
CA THR A 153 -0.70 -11.13 0.98
C THR A 153 0.43 -11.23 -0.04
N THR A 154 1.57 -10.60 0.25
CA THR A 154 2.74 -10.58 -0.65
C THR A 154 4.08 -10.84 0.06
N ALA A 155 4.07 -10.89 1.39
CA ALA A 155 5.28 -10.88 2.22
C ALA A 155 5.65 -12.26 2.81
N THR A 156 4.73 -13.22 2.79
CA THR A 156 4.91 -14.56 3.37
C THR A 156 4.94 -15.62 2.28
N LEU A 157 5.75 -16.66 2.47
CA LEU A 157 5.82 -17.80 1.54
C LEU A 157 4.52 -18.63 1.53
N PHE A 158 3.76 -18.56 2.62
CA PHE A 158 2.47 -19.20 2.78
C PHE A 158 1.41 -18.13 2.93
N ASP A 159 0.35 -18.22 2.14
CA ASP A 159 -0.77 -17.27 2.18
C ASP A 159 -1.56 -17.39 3.48
N GLU A 160 -1.70 -18.63 3.98
CA GLU A 160 -2.39 -18.93 5.24
C GLU A 160 -1.38 -19.35 6.31
N LEU A 161 -1.45 -18.65 7.46
CA LEU A 161 -0.62 -18.94 8.63
C LEU A 161 -1.51 -19.26 9.84
N PRO A 162 -1.14 -20.24 10.69
CA PRO A 162 -1.90 -20.60 11.88
C PRO A 162 -1.65 -19.60 13.02
N LEU A 163 -2.11 -18.35 12.85
CA LEU A 163 -1.86 -17.26 13.80
C LEU A 163 -2.60 -17.46 15.13
N GLU A 164 -3.82 -18.01 15.09
CA GLU A 164 -4.65 -18.29 16.28
C GLU A 164 -4.10 -19.42 17.17
N SER A 165 -3.26 -20.29 16.61
CA SER A 165 -2.71 -21.46 17.31
C SER A 165 -1.20 -21.58 17.08
N LEU A 166 -0.49 -20.46 17.22
CA LEU A 166 0.93 -20.39 16.91
C LEU A 166 1.73 -21.38 17.76
N PRO A 167 2.45 -22.34 17.15
CA PRO A 167 3.19 -23.33 17.90
C PRO A 167 4.33 -22.72 18.73
N LYS A 168 4.64 -23.36 19.87
CA LYS A 168 5.67 -22.89 20.81
C LYS A 168 7.09 -22.97 20.28
N SER A 169 7.30 -23.57 19.11
CA SER A 169 8.62 -23.67 18.48
C SER A 169 8.52 -23.53 16.96
N PHE A 170 9.56 -22.95 16.36
CA PHE A 170 9.69 -22.85 14.91
C PHE A 170 9.58 -24.23 14.22
N THR A 171 10.15 -25.28 14.82
CA THR A 171 10.08 -26.65 14.26
C THR A 171 8.65 -27.17 14.18
N GLN A 172 7.81 -26.91 15.18
CA GLN A 172 6.40 -27.30 15.16
C GLN A 172 5.62 -26.47 14.13
N PHE A 173 5.86 -25.14 14.09
CA PHE A 173 5.28 -24.25 13.09
C PHE A 173 5.60 -24.72 11.66
N ARG A 174 6.89 -24.96 11.36
CA ARG A 174 7.34 -25.44 10.04
C ARG A 174 6.64 -26.75 9.65
N LYS A 175 6.56 -27.72 10.57
CA LYS A 175 5.89 -29.00 10.31
C LYS A 175 4.41 -28.79 9.98
N GLN A 176 3.73 -27.91 10.71
CA GLN A 176 2.31 -27.64 10.50
C GLN A 176 2.04 -26.99 9.14
N VAL A 177 2.75 -25.92 8.78
CA VAL A 177 2.52 -25.20 7.50
C VAL A 177 2.91 -26.04 6.28
N VAL A 178 3.93 -26.90 6.40
CA VAL A 178 4.33 -27.82 5.32
C VAL A 178 3.32 -28.95 5.17
N CYS A 179 2.87 -29.58 6.26
CA CYS A 179 1.89 -30.66 6.19
C CYS A 179 0.51 -30.18 5.72
N GLN A 180 0.10 -28.95 6.04
CA GLN A 180 -1.17 -28.37 5.55
C GLN A 180 -1.24 -28.23 4.02
N LYS A 181 -0.10 -28.09 3.32
CA LYS A 181 -0.06 -28.00 1.84
C LYS A 181 0.14 -29.35 1.13
N VAL A 182 0.44 -30.43 1.86
CA VAL A 182 0.86 -31.73 1.29
C VAL A 182 -0.21 -32.83 1.48
N CYS A 183 -1.35 -32.53 2.09
CA CYS A 183 -2.49 -33.44 2.23
C CYS A 183 -3.63 -33.09 1.28
#